data_AF-F8PBU7-F1
#
_entry.id   AF-F8PBU7-F1
#
_cell.length_a   1.000
_cell.length_b   1.000
_cell.length_c   1.000
_cell.angle_alpha   90.00
_cell.angle_beta   90.00
_cell.angle_gamma   90.00
#
_symmetry.space_group_name_H-M   'P 1'
#
loop_
_entity.id
_entity.type
_entity.pdbx_description
1 polymer ?
#
loop_
_entity_poly.entity_id
_entity_poly.type
_entity_poly.pdbx_seq_one_letter_code
_entity_poly.pdbx_strand_id
1 'polypeptide(L)'
;MPIPGTRYAPKKFKGDYTRVRDFVLHYERICHANNVTADDEKCSSILQYCSTYVREIIEGMKHFITPSWNSLKDKILQYFDAAKAEAKFKEHHLKQLVDASHKKKMGSLDDFKSYMRKYVRVGGWLLAKSKITQDVFNRFFWKGLPKTLRHRVENRLLQRDPTLDLSQPFVFDDVVKAVEHVLRRDRFDDEDFDSDDSDSDSDSENSSSSSDDSSDSDKEEEPPRYIRKTTKQKKEKKRTSETEKER
;
A
#
# COMPACT_ATOMS: atom_id res chain seq x y z
N MET A 1 -2.82 32.58 3.29
CA MET A 1 -2.28 31.35 2.69
C MET A 1 -0.89 31.05 3.26
N PRO A 2 -0.61 29.82 3.71
CA PRO A 2 0.69 29.46 4.31
C PRO A 2 1.81 29.49 3.27
N ILE A 3 2.98 30.00 3.66
CA ILE A 3 4.15 30.10 2.78
C ILE A 3 4.57 28.68 2.34
N PRO A 4 4.75 28.42 1.03
CA PRO A 4 5.19 27.11 0.53
C PRO A 4 6.44 26.62 1.25
N GLY A 5 6.44 25.35 1.68
CA GLY A 5 7.55 24.73 2.39
C GLY A 5 7.52 24.90 3.92
N THR A 6 6.59 25.68 4.47
CA THR A 6 6.34 25.70 5.92
C THR A 6 5.56 24.47 6.38
N ARG A 7 5.60 24.16 7.69
CA ARG A 7 4.91 23.00 8.29
C ARG A 7 3.40 22.96 8.01
N TYR A 8 2.79 24.12 7.79
CA TYR A 8 1.35 24.28 7.55
C TYR A 8 0.99 24.35 6.06
N ALA A 9 1.97 24.31 5.17
CA ALA A 9 1.74 24.30 3.73
C ALA A 9 1.50 22.87 3.20
N PRO A 10 0.64 22.69 2.19
CA PRO A 10 0.54 21.45 1.44
C PRO A 10 1.90 21.00 0.92
N LYS A 11 2.11 19.67 0.92
CA LYS A 11 3.20 19.09 0.13
C LYS A 11 3.01 19.48 -1.34
N LYS A 12 4.11 19.83 -2.00
CA LYS A 12 4.11 20.27 -3.40
C LYS A 12 3.54 19.17 -4.30
N PHE A 13 2.44 19.46 -4.99
CA PHE A 13 1.78 18.52 -5.89
C PHE A 13 2.53 18.43 -7.22
N LYS A 14 2.88 17.21 -7.62
CA LYS A 14 3.71 16.93 -8.80
C LYS A 14 2.93 16.33 -9.98
N GLY A 15 1.61 16.18 -9.87
CA GLY A 15 0.78 15.55 -10.88
C GLY A 15 0.49 14.06 -10.63
N ASP A 16 0.75 13.55 -9.42
CA ASP A 16 0.47 12.17 -9.05
C ASP A 16 -1.05 11.91 -9.00
N TYR A 17 -1.55 11.06 -9.89
CA TYR A 17 -2.99 10.71 -9.96
C TYR A 17 -3.55 10.15 -8.64
N THR A 18 -2.72 9.48 -7.83
CA THR A 18 -3.11 8.94 -6.52
C THR A 18 -3.33 10.01 -5.46
N ARG A 19 -2.73 11.19 -5.62
CA ARG A 19 -2.70 12.25 -4.61
C ARG A 19 -3.52 13.47 -4.99
N VAL A 20 -4.01 13.56 -6.23
CA VAL A 20 -4.72 14.75 -6.71
C VAL A 20 -5.97 15.08 -5.88
N ARG A 21 -6.75 14.06 -5.47
CA ARG A 21 -7.94 14.28 -4.61
C ARG A 21 -7.55 14.81 -3.23
N ASP A 22 -6.59 14.15 -2.58
CA ASP A 22 -6.12 14.54 -1.25
C ASP A 22 -5.50 15.94 -1.27
N PHE A 23 -4.78 16.27 -2.34
CA PHE A 23 -4.20 17.60 -2.55
C PHE A 23 -5.28 18.68 -2.65
N VAL A 24 -6.28 18.50 -3.54
CA VAL A 24 -7.38 19.46 -3.71
C VAL A 24 -8.16 19.63 -2.41
N LEU A 25 -8.48 18.53 -1.73
CA LEU A 25 -9.22 18.57 -0.47
C LEU A 25 -8.43 19.26 0.65
N HIS A 26 -7.12 18.99 0.73
CA HIS A 26 -6.25 19.66 1.69
C HIS A 26 -6.12 21.16 1.39
N TYR A 27 -6.04 21.52 0.11
CA TYR A 27 -6.06 22.91 -0.33
C TYR A 27 -7.36 23.63 0.06
N GLU A 28 -8.53 23.02 -0.17
CA GLU A 28 -9.82 23.59 0.23
C GLU A 28 -9.91 23.83 1.75
N ARG A 29 -9.38 22.91 2.56
CA ARG A 29 -9.30 23.08 4.02
C ARG A 29 -8.45 24.29 4.41
N ILE A 30 -7.36 24.55 3.68
CA ILE A 30 -6.50 25.70 3.93
C ILE A 30 -7.18 27.00 3.50
N CYS A 31 -7.84 27.01 2.34
CA CYS A 31 -8.65 28.16 1.91
C CYS A 31 -9.71 28.50 2.97
N HIS A 32 -10.43 27.48 3.45
CA HIS A 32 -11.41 27.64 4.52
C HIS A 32 -10.79 28.18 5.82
N ALA A 33 -9.65 27.62 6.25
CA ALA A 33 -8.96 28.08 7.46
C ALA A 33 -8.39 29.51 7.34
N ASN A 34 -8.13 30.00 6.13
CA ASN A 34 -7.62 31.34 5.85
C ASN A 34 -8.71 32.30 5.36
N ASN A 35 -10.00 31.91 5.41
CA ASN A 35 -11.14 32.69 4.91
C ASN A 35 -11.01 33.14 3.44
N VAL A 36 -10.36 32.33 2.60
CA VAL A 36 -10.27 32.59 1.15
C VAL A 36 -11.57 32.13 0.49
N THR A 37 -12.50 33.06 0.33
CA THR A 37 -13.84 32.79 -0.22
C THR A 37 -13.92 33.07 -1.72
N ALA A 38 -13.13 34.02 -2.23
CA ALA A 38 -13.17 34.45 -3.61
C ALA A 38 -12.54 33.41 -4.55
N ASP A 39 -13.20 33.15 -5.68
CA ASP A 39 -12.82 32.06 -6.59
C ASP A 39 -11.54 32.37 -7.39
N ASP A 40 -11.31 33.64 -7.71
CA ASP A 40 -10.08 34.15 -8.31
C ASP A 40 -8.86 33.97 -7.38
N GLU A 41 -9.01 34.27 -6.09
CA GLU A 41 -7.97 34.03 -5.09
C GLU A 41 -7.68 32.53 -4.93
N LYS A 42 -8.71 31.68 -4.97
CA LYS A 42 -8.52 30.22 -4.95
C LYS A 42 -7.83 29.72 -6.22
N CYS A 43 -8.20 30.23 -7.39
CA CYS A 43 -7.60 29.81 -8.65
C CYS A 43 -6.13 30.23 -8.74
N SER A 44 -5.76 31.40 -8.23
CA SER A 44 -4.38 31.89 -8.26
C SER A 44 -3.48 31.25 -7.18
N SER A 45 -3.98 31.10 -5.96
CA SER A 45 -3.14 30.65 -4.83
C SER A 45 -2.82 29.14 -4.85
N ILE A 46 -3.61 28.30 -5.54
CA ILE A 46 -3.28 26.87 -5.72
C ILE A 46 -1.94 26.66 -6.44
N LEU A 47 -1.57 27.57 -7.36
CA LEU A 47 -0.32 27.48 -8.12
C LEU A 47 0.91 27.47 -7.21
N GLN A 48 0.84 28.10 -6.03
CA GLN A 48 1.94 28.17 -5.07
C GLN A 48 2.31 26.78 -4.51
N TYR A 49 1.36 25.84 -4.52
CA TYR A 49 1.53 24.49 -4.01
C TYR A 49 1.72 23.43 -5.11
N CYS A 50 1.82 23.86 -6.37
CA CYS A 50 2.01 23.00 -7.53
C CYS A 50 3.47 23.02 -8.02
N SER A 51 3.91 21.93 -8.66
CA SER A 51 5.17 21.92 -9.43
C SER A 51 5.06 22.81 -10.67
N THR A 52 6.20 23.25 -11.22
CA THR A 52 6.23 24.09 -12.43
C THR A 52 5.43 23.46 -13.57
N TYR A 53 5.63 22.15 -13.81
CA TYR A 53 4.86 21.38 -14.78
C TYR A 53 3.34 21.43 -14.55
N VAL A 54 2.89 21.24 -13.31
CA VAL A 54 1.45 21.29 -12.98
C VAL A 54 0.91 22.71 -13.11
N ARG A 55 1.70 23.72 -12.73
CA ARG A 55 1.31 25.13 -12.85
C ARG A 55 1.06 25.51 -14.30
N GLU A 56 1.97 25.19 -15.20
CA GLU A 56 1.83 25.47 -16.64
C GLU A 56 0.56 24.83 -17.22
N ILE A 57 0.21 23.62 -16.77
CA ILE A 57 -1.04 22.95 -17.16
C ILE A 57 -2.27 23.70 -16.64
N ILE A 58 -2.27 24.10 -15.37
CA ILE A 58 -3.39 24.81 -14.73
C ILE A 58 -3.59 26.19 -15.37
N GLU A 59 -2.50 26.93 -15.61
CA GLU A 59 -2.52 28.24 -16.26
C GLU A 59 -3.10 28.17 -17.69
N GLY A 60 -2.92 27.04 -18.39
CA GLY A 60 -3.52 26.78 -19.69
C GLY A 60 -5.02 26.42 -19.67
N MET A 61 -5.66 26.27 -18.51
CA MET A 61 -7.08 25.88 -18.42
C MET A 61 -8.03 27.07 -18.56
N LYS A 62 -9.13 26.90 -19.30
CA LYS A 62 -10.17 27.94 -19.50
C LYS A 62 -10.74 28.51 -18.18
N HIS A 63 -10.93 27.65 -17.17
CA HIS A 63 -11.51 28.01 -15.87
C HIS A 63 -10.49 28.65 -14.90
N PHE A 64 -9.23 28.74 -15.31
CA PHE A 64 -8.24 29.59 -14.65
C PHE A 64 -8.31 31.02 -15.21
N ILE A 65 -8.47 31.16 -16.52
CA ILE A 65 -8.66 32.45 -17.21
C ILE A 65 -9.99 33.10 -16.83
N THR A 66 -11.05 32.28 -16.75
CA THR A 66 -12.37 32.67 -16.24
C THR A 66 -12.53 32.05 -14.85
N PRO A 67 -12.24 32.79 -13.77
CA PRO A 67 -12.06 32.21 -12.45
C PRO A 67 -13.34 31.53 -11.95
N SER A 68 -13.31 30.20 -11.90
CA SER A 68 -14.35 29.37 -11.31
C SER A 68 -13.68 28.20 -10.61
N TRP A 69 -13.64 28.24 -9.28
CA TRP A 69 -12.91 27.24 -8.50
C TRP A 69 -13.49 25.84 -8.71
N ASN A 70 -14.81 25.70 -8.64
CA ASN A 70 -15.48 24.40 -8.78
C ASN A 70 -15.19 23.74 -10.14
N SER A 71 -15.28 24.54 -11.22
CA SER A 71 -15.01 24.05 -12.58
C SER A 71 -13.52 23.73 -12.78
N LEU A 72 -12.63 24.53 -12.19
CA LEU A 72 -11.18 24.28 -12.22
C LEU A 72 -10.83 23.00 -11.47
N LYS A 73 -11.40 22.80 -10.28
CA LYS A 73 -11.25 21.58 -9.47
C LYS A 73 -11.63 20.34 -10.26
N ASP A 74 -12.80 20.33 -10.89
CA ASP A 74 -13.26 19.18 -11.67
C ASP A 74 -12.31 18.91 -12.86
N LYS A 75 -11.81 19.96 -13.50
CA LYS A 75 -10.82 19.82 -14.57
C LYS A 75 -9.48 19.32 -14.08
N ILE A 76 -8.99 19.78 -12.92
CA ILE A 76 -7.76 19.25 -12.30
C ILE A 76 -7.92 17.75 -12.00
N LEU A 77 -9.06 17.35 -11.43
CA LEU A 77 -9.36 15.94 -11.16
C LEU A 77 -9.43 15.10 -12.45
N GLN A 78 -9.98 15.67 -13.52
CA GLN A 78 -10.06 15.01 -14.83
C GLN A 78 -8.68 14.88 -15.50
N TYR A 79 -7.90 15.96 -15.59
CA TYR A 79 -6.60 16.00 -16.28
C TYR A 79 -5.56 15.08 -15.63
N PHE A 80 -5.56 15.00 -14.29
CA PHE A 80 -4.66 14.11 -13.56
C PHE A 80 -5.28 12.73 -13.28
N ASP A 81 -6.37 12.38 -13.96
CA ASP A 81 -7.02 11.06 -13.90
C ASP A 81 -7.23 10.56 -12.47
N ALA A 82 -7.92 11.36 -11.66
CA ALA A 82 -8.28 10.99 -10.29
C ALA A 82 -9.05 9.66 -10.25
N ALA A 83 -9.82 9.34 -11.29
CA ALA A 83 -10.57 8.08 -11.41
C ALA A 83 -9.64 6.85 -11.38
N LYS A 84 -8.44 6.93 -11.96
CA LYS A 84 -7.45 5.85 -11.89
C LYS A 84 -7.03 5.49 -10.47
N ALA A 85 -7.02 6.46 -9.54
CA ALA A 85 -6.78 6.18 -8.13
C ALA A 85 -7.91 5.35 -7.49
N GLU A 86 -9.13 5.42 -8.03
CA GLU A 86 -10.27 4.58 -7.62
C GLU A 86 -10.23 3.18 -8.21
N ALA A 87 -9.23 2.91 -9.05
CA ALA A 87 -8.86 1.58 -9.53
C ALA A 87 -7.58 1.05 -8.86
N LYS A 88 -7.14 1.65 -7.73
CA LYS A 88 -5.92 1.27 -7.00
C LYS A 88 -5.82 -0.23 -6.69
N PHE A 89 -6.91 -0.83 -6.21
CA PHE A 89 -7.00 -2.27 -6.05
C PHE A 89 -8.11 -2.88 -6.92
N LYS A 90 -7.91 -4.15 -7.24
CA LYS A 90 -8.78 -5.02 -8.03
C LYS A 90 -8.86 -6.36 -7.30
N GLU A 91 -9.88 -7.15 -7.60
CA GLU A 91 -10.07 -8.46 -6.96
C GLU A 91 -8.87 -9.40 -7.10
N HIS A 92 -8.12 -9.34 -8.21
CA HIS A 92 -6.92 -10.16 -8.37
C HIS A 92 -5.84 -9.88 -7.32
N HIS A 93 -5.70 -8.63 -6.85
CA HIS A 93 -4.77 -8.29 -5.77
C HIS A 93 -5.21 -8.92 -4.44
N LEU A 94 -6.52 -9.02 -4.20
CA LEU A 94 -7.06 -9.69 -3.02
C LEU A 94 -6.77 -11.20 -3.07
N LYS A 95 -7.01 -11.83 -4.23
CA LYS A 95 -6.69 -13.27 -4.44
C LYS A 95 -5.20 -13.54 -4.26
N GLN A 96 -4.33 -12.74 -4.87
CA GLN A 96 -2.88 -12.89 -4.74
C GLN A 96 -2.41 -12.75 -3.28
N LEU A 97 -2.97 -11.79 -2.53
CA LEU A 97 -2.66 -11.62 -1.12
C LEU A 97 -3.09 -12.85 -0.31
N VAL A 98 -4.28 -13.37 -0.56
CA VAL A 98 -4.84 -14.57 0.09
C VAL A 98 -4.00 -15.81 -0.20
N ASP A 99 -3.61 -16.00 -1.46
CA ASP A 99 -2.79 -17.16 -1.87
C ASP A 99 -1.38 -17.08 -1.29
N ALA A 100 -0.80 -15.89 -1.21
CA ALA A 100 0.50 -15.67 -0.60
C ALA A 100 0.46 -15.85 0.93
N SER A 101 -0.60 -15.39 1.59
CA SER A 101 -0.74 -15.51 3.04
C SER A 101 -1.01 -16.94 3.47
N HIS A 102 -1.85 -17.67 2.73
CA HIS A 102 -2.19 -19.06 3.02
C HIS A 102 -0.97 -20.00 3.02
N LYS A 103 0.05 -19.70 2.21
CA LYS A 103 1.29 -20.49 2.10
C LYS A 103 2.29 -20.19 3.22
N LYS A 104 2.20 -19.03 3.88
CA LYS A 104 3.12 -18.65 4.95
C LYS A 104 2.69 -19.29 6.26
N LYS A 105 3.65 -19.78 7.06
CA LYS A 105 3.38 -20.09 8.46
C LYS A 105 3.08 -18.76 9.18
N MET A 106 2.00 -18.69 9.95
CA MET A 106 1.74 -17.57 10.86
C MET A 106 1.66 -18.16 12.27
N GLY A 107 2.80 -18.21 12.94
CA GLY A 107 2.90 -18.78 14.30
C GLY A 107 2.70 -17.73 15.39
N SER A 108 2.94 -16.46 15.07
CA SER A 108 2.89 -15.35 16.03
C SER A 108 1.69 -14.43 15.81
N LEU A 109 1.26 -13.75 16.88
CA LEU A 109 0.29 -12.65 16.78
C LEU A 109 0.79 -11.51 15.91
N ASP A 110 2.10 -11.27 15.84
CA ASP A 110 2.63 -10.18 15.00
C ASP A 110 2.49 -10.50 13.51
N ASP A 111 2.71 -11.76 13.13
CA ASP A 111 2.48 -12.24 11.77
C ASP A 111 1.01 -12.09 11.38
N PHE A 112 0.11 -12.50 12.28
CA PHE A 112 -1.32 -12.37 12.08
C PHE A 112 -1.75 -10.90 11.97
N LYS A 113 -1.30 -10.02 12.86
CA LYS A 113 -1.61 -8.59 12.80
C LYS A 113 -1.04 -7.93 11.53
N SER A 114 0.14 -8.35 11.08
CA SER A 114 0.73 -7.91 9.81
C SER A 114 -0.13 -8.34 8.63
N TYR A 115 -0.61 -9.60 8.61
CA TYR A 115 -1.56 -10.09 7.62
C TYR A 115 -2.87 -9.29 7.66
N MET A 116 -3.45 -9.09 8.84
CA MET A 116 -4.70 -8.33 9.03
C MET A 116 -4.58 -6.91 8.46
N ARG A 117 -3.50 -6.19 8.76
CA ARG A 117 -3.26 -4.84 8.20
C ARG A 117 -3.19 -4.86 6.68
N LYS A 118 -2.48 -5.83 6.09
CA LYS A 118 -2.38 -5.99 4.62
C LYS A 118 -3.75 -6.34 4.00
N TYR A 119 -4.50 -7.22 4.65
CA TYR A 119 -5.82 -7.64 4.20
C TYR A 119 -6.82 -6.48 4.23
N VAL A 120 -6.92 -5.74 5.34
CA VAL A 120 -7.80 -4.57 5.46
C VAL A 120 -7.41 -3.48 4.46
N ARG A 121 -6.11 -3.27 4.21
CA ARG A 121 -5.64 -2.31 3.19
C ARG A 121 -6.17 -2.60 1.78
N VAL A 122 -6.28 -3.87 1.39
CA VAL A 122 -6.73 -4.27 0.05
C VAL A 122 -8.24 -4.58 0.05
N GLY A 123 -8.67 -5.53 0.87
CA GLY A 123 -10.06 -5.97 0.98
C GLY A 123 -10.98 -4.89 1.54
N GLY A 124 -10.57 -4.17 2.58
CA GLY A 124 -11.38 -3.09 3.15
C GLY A 124 -11.55 -1.93 2.17
N TRP A 125 -10.51 -1.63 1.38
CA TRP A 125 -10.62 -0.65 0.30
C TRP A 125 -11.59 -1.11 -0.80
N LEU A 126 -11.57 -2.40 -1.18
CA LEU A 126 -12.50 -2.96 -2.16
C LEU A 126 -13.95 -2.93 -1.65
N LEU A 127 -14.15 -3.22 -0.37
CA LEU A 127 -15.46 -3.17 0.30
C LEU A 127 -16.00 -1.73 0.36
N ALA A 128 -15.18 -0.77 0.75
CA ALA A 128 -15.56 0.65 0.82
C ALA A 128 -15.93 1.24 -0.55
N LYS A 129 -15.40 0.67 -1.64
CA LYS A 129 -15.75 1.02 -3.02
C LYS A 129 -16.86 0.13 -3.61
N SER A 130 -17.50 -0.71 -2.79
CA SER A 130 -18.56 -1.65 -3.16
C SER A 130 -18.19 -2.58 -4.32
N LYS A 131 -16.90 -2.90 -4.47
CA LYS A 131 -16.41 -3.85 -5.48
C LYS A 131 -16.55 -5.30 -5.03
N ILE A 132 -16.68 -5.53 -3.72
CA ILE A 132 -16.94 -6.83 -3.12
C ILE A 132 -18.05 -6.68 -2.08
N THR A 133 -18.79 -7.76 -1.82
CA THR A 133 -19.75 -7.83 -0.72
C THR A 133 -19.07 -8.20 0.59
N GLN A 134 -19.76 -7.99 1.71
CA GLN A 134 -19.27 -8.37 3.04
C GLN A 134 -18.98 -9.88 3.11
N ASP A 135 -19.82 -10.71 2.52
CA ASP A 135 -19.64 -12.17 2.49
C ASP A 135 -18.37 -12.57 1.75
N VAL A 136 -18.09 -11.90 0.63
CA VAL A 136 -16.87 -12.14 -0.15
C VAL A 136 -15.64 -11.72 0.65
N PHE A 137 -15.70 -10.57 1.35
CA PHE A 137 -14.64 -10.12 2.25
C PHE A 137 -14.39 -11.15 3.37
N ASN A 138 -15.42 -11.57 4.09
CA ASN A 138 -15.32 -12.57 5.16
C ASN A 138 -14.76 -13.91 4.65
N ARG A 139 -15.25 -14.38 3.49
CA ARG A 139 -14.80 -15.64 2.87
C ARG A 139 -13.33 -15.60 2.47
N PHE A 140 -12.88 -14.51 1.85
CA PHE A 140 -11.48 -14.38 1.44
C PHE A 140 -10.55 -14.21 2.64
N PHE A 141 -11.00 -13.56 3.71
CA PHE A 141 -10.24 -13.46 4.96
C PHE A 141 -9.99 -14.85 5.55
N TRP A 142 -11.06 -15.64 5.71
CA TRP A 142 -10.96 -17.02 6.19
C TRP A 142 -10.00 -17.85 5.32
N LYS A 143 -10.14 -17.79 4.00
CA LYS A 143 -9.28 -18.53 3.06
C LYS A 143 -7.80 -18.15 3.13
N GLY A 144 -7.49 -16.91 3.50
CA GLY A 144 -6.11 -16.44 3.59
C GLY A 144 -5.36 -16.92 4.83
N LEU A 145 -6.06 -17.51 5.81
CA LEU A 145 -5.43 -18.11 6.97
C LEU A 145 -4.77 -19.46 6.62
N PRO A 146 -3.58 -19.74 7.17
CA PRO A 146 -2.93 -21.04 7.02
C PRO A 146 -3.82 -22.18 7.50
N LYS A 147 -3.71 -23.37 6.87
CA LYS A 147 -4.55 -24.53 7.21
C LYS A 147 -4.49 -24.87 8.70
N THR A 148 -3.30 -24.95 9.29
CA THR A 148 -3.11 -25.28 10.71
C THR A 148 -3.85 -24.32 11.64
N LEU A 149 -3.78 -23.03 11.35
CA LEU A 149 -4.50 -22.01 12.12
C LEU A 149 -6.01 -22.08 11.92
N ARG A 150 -6.49 -22.32 10.70
CA ARG A 150 -7.93 -22.45 10.44
C ARG A 150 -8.57 -23.54 11.31
N HIS A 151 -7.97 -24.71 11.41
CA HIS A 151 -8.49 -25.79 12.25
C HIS A 151 -8.53 -25.38 13.73
N ARG A 152 -7.47 -24.73 14.24
CA ARG A 152 -7.43 -24.25 15.63
C ARG A 152 -8.50 -23.19 15.90
N VAL A 153 -8.71 -22.28 14.96
CA VAL A 153 -9.68 -21.19 15.05
C VAL A 153 -11.12 -21.71 14.93
N GLU A 154 -11.38 -22.62 14.00
CA GLU A 154 -12.68 -23.28 13.81
C GLU A 154 -13.10 -24.04 15.07
N ASN A 155 -12.18 -24.82 15.66
CA ASN A 155 -12.44 -25.50 16.93
C ASN A 155 -12.78 -24.52 18.05
N ARG A 156 -12.14 -23.35 18.09
CA ARG A 156 -12.48 -22.30 19.08
C ARG A 156 -13.82 -21.64 18.81
N LEU A 157 -14.18 -21.41 17.55
CA LEU A 157 -15.48 -20.87 17.18
C LEU A 157 -16.61 -21.85 17.56
N LEU A 158 -16.43 -23.14 17.29
CA LEU A 158 -17.39 -24.18 17.66
C LEU A 158 -17.51 -24.38 19.18
N GLN A 159 -16.42 -24.20 19.93
CA GLN A 159 -16.45 -24.21 21.39
C GLN A 159 -17.24 -23.03 21.97
N ARG A 160 -17.18 -21.86 21.32
CA ARG A 160 -17.93 -20.68 21.76
C ARG A 160 -19.41 -20.80 21.38
N ASP A 161 -19.67 -21.16 20.12
CA ASP A 161 -20.99 -21.19 19.51
C ASP A 161 -21.22 -22.56 18.83
N PRO A 162 -21.76 -23.57 19.54
CA PRO A 162 -21.96 -24.91 18.98
C PRO A 162 -23.00 -24.98 17.85
N THR A 163 -23.87 -23.98 17.73
CA THR A 163 -24.91 -23.88 16.69
C THR A 163 -24.46 -23.10 15.45
N LEU A 164 -23.16 -22.81 15.34
CA LEU A 164 -22.62 -21.97 14.28
C LEU A 164 -22.74 -22.66 12.91
N ASP A 165 -23.31 -21.96 11.93
CA ASP A 165 -23.47 -22.46 10.57
C ASP A 165 -22.14 -22.46 9.82
N LEU A 166 -21.60 -23.66 9.58
CA LEU A 166 -20.35 -23.89 8.83
C LEU A 166 -20.50 -23.65 7.32
N SER A 167 -21.73 -23.50 6.82
CA SER A 167 -22.01 -23.23 5.40
C SER A 167 -21.70 -21.78 5.01
N GLN A 168 -21.72 -20.87 5.99
CA GLN A 168 -21.55 -19.44 5.76
C GLN A 168 -20.16 -18.94 6.15
N PRO A 169 -19.64 -17.88 5.49
CA PRO A 169 -18.39 -17.25 5.89
C PRO A 169 -18.47 -16.68 7.30
N PHE A 170 -17.51 -17.01 8.15
CA PHE A 170 -17.43 -16.47 9.50
C PHE A 170 -17.25 -14.95 9.51
N VAL A 171 -17.88 -14.29 10.47
CA VAL A 171 -17.78 -12.84 10.66
C VAL A 171 -16.33 -12.48 10.96
N PHE A 172 -15.82 -11.46 10.26
CA PHE A 172 -14.43 -11.01 10.38
C PHE A 172 -14.00 -10.80 11.85
N ASP A 173 -14.80 -10.09 12.64
CA ASP A 173 -14.49 -9.76 14.04
C ASP A 173 -14.42 -10.99 14.94
N ASP A 174 -15.26 -12.00 14.70
CA ASP A 174 -15.25 -13.25 15.47
C ASP A 174 -14.01 -14.08 15.16
N VAL A 175 -13.62 -14.15 13.89
CA VAL A 175 -12.37 -14.81 13.48
C VAL A 175 -11.16 -14.12 14.11
N VAL A 176 -11.12 -12.78 14.12
CA VAL A 176 -10.03 -12.03 14.75
C VAL A 176 -9.92 -12.35 16.23
N LYS A 177 -11.04 -12.30 16.98
CA LYS A 177 -11.06 -12.65 18.41
C LYS A 177 -10.60 -14.09 18.67
N ALA A 178 -11.05 -15.03 17.85
CA ALA A 178 -10.67 -16.43 17.98
C ALA A 178 -9.17 -16.64 17.68
N VAL A 179 -8.62 -16.00 16.64
CA VAL A 179 -7.17 -16.06 16.35
C VAL A 179 -6.35 -15.43 17.47
N GLU A 180 -6.76 -14.28 17.98
CA GLU A 180 -6.08 -13.63 19.10
C GLU A 180 -6.06 -14.51 20.36
N HIS A 181 -7.11 -15.29 20.58
CA HIS A 181 -7.15 -16.27 21.64
C HIS A 181 -6.24 -17.48 21.39
N VAL A 182 -6.19 -17.98 20.15
CA VAL A 182 -5.36 -19.14 19.78
C VAL A 182 -3.87 -18.83 19.86
N LEU A 183 -3.48 -17.60 19.54
CA LEU A 183 -2.09 -17.14 19.48
C LEU A 183 -1.68 -16.31 20.70
N ARG A 184 -2.42 -16.34 21.82
CA ARG A 184 -2.07 -15.57 23.04
C ARG A 184 -0.62 -15.84 23.44
N ARG A 185 0.09 -14.76 23.79
CA ARG A 185 1.49 -14.76 24.28
C ARG A 185 1.62 -15.05 25.77
N ASP A 186 0.50 -15.03 26.46
CA ASP A 186 0.42 -15.01 27.92
C ASP A 186 -0.32 -16.26 28.38
N ARG A 187 0.18 -17.44 27.95
CA ARG A 187 -0.26 -18.68 28.58
C ARG A 187 0.64 -18.94 29.77
N PHE A 188 0.04 -19.38 30.86
CA PHE A 188 0.77 -19.73 32.07
C PHE A 188 1.74 -20.92 31.84
N ASP A 189 1.54 -21.68 30.75
CA ASP A 189 2.34 -22.84 30.32
C ASP A 189 3.21 -22.54 29.09
N ASP A 190 3.49 -21.27 28.77
CA ASP A 190 4.44 -20.89 27.70
C ASP A 190 5.93 -20.95 28.15
N GLU A 191 6.20 -21.39 29.38
CA GLU A 191 7.53 -21.86 29.77
C GLU A 191 7.69 -23.31 29.24
N ASP A 192 8.62 -23.53 28.29
CA ASP A 192 9.02 -24.84 27.73
C ASP A 192 8.33 -25.35 26.45
N PHE A 193 8.29 -24.54 25.37
CA PHE A 193 8.07 -25.10 24.02
C PHE A 193 9.08 -24.59 22.98
N ASP A 194 10.37 -24.87 23.23
CA ASP A 194 11.32 -25.12 22.15
C ASP A 194 10.96 -26.46 21.50
N SER A 195 9.94 -26.46 20.64
CA SER A 195 9.62 -27.61 19.80
C SER A 195 10.54 -27.63 18.60
N ASP A 196 11.62 -28.37 18.82
CA ASP A 196 12.23 -29.26 17.86
C ASP A 196 11.12 -30.12 17.18
N ASP A 197 10.52 -29.61 16.10
CA ASP A 197 9.76 -30.42 15.13
C ASP A 197 10.80 -31.08 14.20
N SER A 198 11.61 -31.97 14.78
CA SER A 198 12.46 -32.92 14.06
C SER A 198 11.60 -34.12 13.65
N ASP A 199 10.90 -33.99 12.52
CA ASP A 199 10.53 -35.17 11.73
C ASP A 199 11.81 -35.69 11.05
N SER A 200 12.57 -36.51 11.78
CA SER A 200 13.66 -37.32 11.24
C SER A 200 13.08 -38.49 10.47
N ASP A 201 13.44 -38.63 9.20
CA ASP A 201 14.03 -39.86 8.64
C ASP A 201 14.44 -39.61 7.17
N SER A 202 15.75 -39.38 6.95
CA SER A 202 16.57 -40.22 6.05
C SER A 202 17.93 -39.57 5.79
N ASP A 203 18.96 -40.36 6.02
CA ASP A 203 20.39 -40.06 5.97
C ASP A 203 20.88 -39.46 4.66
N SER A 204 21.77 -38.46 4.75
CA SER A 204 23.02 -38.40 3.96
C SER A 204 23.92 -37.25 4.43
N GLU A 205 25.03 -37.65 5.03
CA GLU A 205 26.27 -36.90 5.25
C GLU A 205 26.65 -36.00 4.06
N ASN A 206 26.92 -34.71 4.29
CA ASN A 206 28.22 -34.10 4.01
C ASN A 206 28.29 -32.63 4.46
N SER A 207 29.44 -32.31 5.04
CA SER A 207 29.95 -31.00 5.47
C SER A 207 29.80 -29.84 4.47
N SER A 208 29.55 -28.63 4.98
CA SER A 208 30.52 -27.52 4.91
C SER A 208 30.00 -26.26 5.60
N SER A 209 30.94 -25.60 6.29
CA SER A 209 30.82 -24.32 6.96
C SER A 209 30.40 -23.20 6.02
N SER A 210 29.46 -22.35 6.44
CA SER A 210 29.27 -20.99 5.90
C SER A 210 28.56 -20.13 6.94
N SER A 211 29.33 -19.23 7.55
CA SER A 211 28.86 -18.06 8.29
C SER A 211 28.10 -17.11 7.38
N ASP A 212 26.90 -16.68 7.75
CA ASP A 212 26.26 -15.53 7.10
C ASP A 212 25.44 -14.68 8.08
N ASP A 213 25.82 -13.41 8.06
CA ASP A 213 25.37 -12.24 8.79
C ASP A 213 23.99 -11.78 8.28
N SER A 214 22.96 -11.84 9.15
CA SER A 214 21.61 -11.36 8.80
C SER A 214 21.50 -9.87 9.07
N SER A 215 21.84 -9.08 8.04
CA SER A 215 21.54 -7.66 7.97
C SER A 215 20.04 -7.44 7.73
N ASP A 216 19.38 -6.92 8.75
CA ASP A 216 18.02 -6.38 8.70
C ASP A 216 17.98 -5.17 7.75
N SER A 217 17.08 -5.20 6.78
CA SER A 217 16.89 -4.11 5.82
C SER A 217 15.42 -4.04 5.41
N ASP A 218 14.66 -3.33 6.23
CA ASP A 218 13.37 -2.74 5.90
C ASP A 218 13.48 -1.89 4.62
N LYS A 219 13.02 -2.45 3.50
CA LYS A 219 12.78 -1.71 2.26
C LYS A 219 11.29 -1.69 1.98
N GLU A 220 10.68 -0.54 2.26
CA GLU A 220 9.40 -0.09 1.74
C GLU A 220 9.40 -0.21 0.20
N GLU A 221 8.78 -1.25 -0.36
CA GLU A 221 8.58 -1.38 -1.80
C GLU A 221 7.51 -0.38 -2.28
N GLU A 222 7.96 0.73 -2.85
CA GLU A 222 7.14 1.58 -3.73
C GLU A 222 6.75 0.79 -5.01
N PRO A 223 5.57 1.07 -5.60
CA PRO A 223 5.09 0.33 -6.76
C PRO A 223 5.98 0.55 -8.01
N PRO A 224 6.11 -0.47 -8.89
CA PRO A 224 7.07 -0.45 -9.98
C PRO A 224 6.74 0.65 -11.00
N ARG A 225 7.70 1.57 -11.17
CA ARG A 225 7.72 2.50 -12.31
C ARG A 225 8.08 1.72 -13.56
N TYR A 226 7.28 1.88 -14.59
CA TYR A 226 7.53 1.39 -15.94
C TYR A 226 8.90 1.90 -16.42
N ILE A 227 9.87 1.01 -16.56
CA ILE A 227 11.18 1.34 -17.12
C ILE A 227 11.01 1.51 -18.63
N ARG A 228 11.05 2.76 -19.11
CA ARG A 228 11.32 3.05 -20.52
C ARG A 228 12.72 2.52 -20.84
N LYS A 229 12.81 1.58 -21.79
CA LYS A 229 14.08 1.08 -22.33
C LYS A 229 14.83 2.24 -22.97
N THR A 230 15.86 2.75 -22.33
CA THR A 230 16.85 3.64 -22.95
C THR A 230 18.00 2.80 -23.48
N THR A 231 18.14 2.77 -24.80
CA THR A 231 19.23 2.14 -25.55
C THR A 231 20.56 2.78 -25.12
N LYS A 232 21.44 2.03 -24.46
CA LYS A 232 22.79 2.49 -24.09
C LYS A 232 23.65 2.55 -25.35
N GLN A 233 23.97 3.76 -25.82
CA GLN A 233 25.07 3.97 -26.76
C GLN A 233 26.41 3.74 -26.03
N LYS A 234 27.19 2.82 -26.59
CA LYS A 234 28.51 2.38 -26.14
C LYS A 234 29.53 3.48 -26.46
N LYS A 235 30.13 4.09 -25.44
CA LYS A 235 31.17 5.12 -25.60
C LYS A 235 32.53 4.42 -25.75
N GLU A 236 33.00 4.29 -26.99
CA GLU A 236 34.37 3.84 -27.28
C GLU A 236 35.38 4.95 -26.93
N LYS A 237 36.41 4.57 -26.16
CA LYS A 237 37.58 5.40 -25.90
C LYS A 237 38.49 5.37 -27.13
N LYS A 238 38.55 6.46 -27.90
CA LYS A 238 39.65 6.72 -28.84
C LYS A 238 40.82 7.36 -28.08
N ARG A 239 41.93 6.63 -28.00
CA ARG A 239 43.27 7.17 -27.78
C ARG A 239 43.70 7.85 -29.08
N THR A 240 43.92 9.16 -29.05
CA THR A 240 44.63 9.88 -30.12
C THR A 240 46.07 10.05 -29.69
N SER A 241 46.95 9.28 -30.34
CA SER A 241 48.35 9.61 -30.54
C SER A 241 48.43 10.62 -31.68
N GLU A 242 49.04 11.78 -31.48
CA GLU A 242 49.68 12.52 -32.58
C GLU A 242 50.79 13.40 -32.03
N THR A 243 51.99 13.08 -32.50
CA THR A 243 53.25 13.80 -32.37
C THR A 243 53.35 14.93 -33.39
N GLU A 244 54.08 15.97 -32.98
CA GLU A 244 54.92 16.88 -33.77
C GLU A 244 54.37 18.17 -34.44
N LYS A 245 55.06 19.25 -34.05
CA LYS A 245 55.58 20.41 -34.82
C LYS A 245 54.61 21.51 -35.25
N GLU A 246 54.74 22.69 -34.62
CA GLU A 246 55.38 23.85 -35.27
C GLU A 246 55.56 25.04 -34.30
N ARG A 247 56.72 25.71 -34.46
CA ARG A 247 57.23 26.97 -33.88
C ARG A 247 57.97 26.92 -32.55
#